data_AF-A0A0K2SKC3-F1
#
_entry.id   AF-A0A0K2SKC3-F1
#
_cell.length_a   1.000
_cell.length_b   1.000
_cell.length_c   1.000
_cell.angle_alpha   90.00
_cell.angle_beta   90.00
_cell.angle_gamma   90.00
#
_symmetry.space_group_name_H-M   'P 1'
#
loop_
_entity.id
_entity.type
_entity.pdbx_description
1 polymer ?
#
loop_
_entity_poly.entity_id
_entity_poly.type
_entity_poly.pdbx_seq_one_letter_code
_entity_poly.pdbx_strand_id
1 'polypeptide(L)'
;MALTLLVLAPAPLWAQEQTIRDVPSGHWAYEAVRRLIDEGYLTLYDDRTFRGDQPVDRYTFAAAIARILDQVGSGAATPSSSDVQVLKDLATEFRQELRDWYQSEETLTQRIQAAEKSVAALDGTVGSVLAKVDSLEQAAAQRDANLKGLADQAGQISQDLAKLREDLGLQTGTLDQRLAEFQNQIEGDLGVQGINLGQNLADLSSRLKQTSERLAQQADVATQLQGQVDELQKSLQQQRQEMTGADRQLLAEIRDLANRLDVLQSTPGTVAGVQTRQLQLERQLATLQRDFDAYRSKAEEETRTLRTTSVVGVAAALVAVVAALVIK
;
A
#
# COMPACT_ATOMS: atom_id res chain seq x y z
N MET A 1 -13.85 -98.12 135.89
CA MET A 1 -13.88 -98.23 134.42
C MET A 1 -14.85 -97.19 133.91
N ALA A 2 -14.39 -96.17 133.19
CA ALA A 2 -15.23 -95.12 132.62
C ALA A 2 -15.20 -95.27 131.09
N LEU A 3 -16.39 -95.44 130.51
CA LEU A 3 -16.63 -95.67 129.09
C LEU A 3 -16.75 -94.31 128.39
N THR A 4 -15.89 -94.01 127.42
CA THR A 4 -16.04 -92.84 126.54
C THR A 4 -16.55 -93.26 125.17
N LEU A 5 -17.73 -92.75 124.84
CA LEU A 5 -18.48 -92.92 123.61
C LEU A 5 -17.88 -92.03 122.49
N LEU A 6 -17.52 -92.61 121.34
CA LEU A 6 -17.08 -91.88 120.14
C LEU A 6 -18.24 -91.81 119.14
N VAL A 7 -18.79 -90.63 118.92
CA VAL A 7 -19.89 -90.39 117.96
C VAL A 7 -19.27 -90.08 116.58
N LEU A 8 -19.66 -90.88 115.57
CA LEU A 8 -19.31 -90.75 114.16
C LEU A 8 -20.36 -89.86 113.45
N ALA A 9 -19.95 -88.71 112.92
CA ALA A 9 -20.80 -87.87 112.07
C ALA A 9 -20.55 -88.20 110.58
N PRO A 10 -21.58 -88.50 109.77
CA PRO A 10 -21.42 -88.69 108.32
C PRO A 10 -21.20 -87.34 107.64
N ALA A 11 -20.15 -87.23 106.83
CA ALA A 11 -19.92 -86.07 105.98
C ALA A 11 -20.94 -86.05 104.83
N PRO A 12 -21.49 -84.88 104.46
CA PRO A 12 -22.31 -84.75 103.26
C PRO A 12 -21.45 -85.04 102.01
N LEU A 13 -21.94 -85.89 101.11
CA LEU A 13 -21.41 -86.04 99.77
C LEU A 13 -21.93 -84.86 98.95
N TRP A 14 -21.08 -83.89 98.63
CA TRP A 14 -21.46 -82.76 97.79
C TRP A 14 -21.53 -83.28 96.35
N ALA A 15 -22.70 -83.18 95.73
CA ALA A 15 -22.83 -83.37 94.29
C ALA A 15 -21.93 -82.34 93.60
N GLN A 16 -20.95 -82.81 92.82
CA GLN A 16 -20.08 -81.93 92.05
C GLN A 16 -20.90 -81.37 90.87
N GLU A 17 -21.26 -80.10 90.95
CA GLU A 17 -21.93 -79.39 89.86
C GLU A 17 -20.96 -79.30 88.66
N GLN A 18 -21.29 -80.00 87.56
CA GLN A 18 -20.49 -79.92 86.33
C GLN A 18 -20.63 -78.51 85.74
N THR A 19 -19.67 -77.64 86.02
CA THR A 19 -19.63 -76.30 85.43
C THR A 19 -19.16 -76.36 83.97
N ILE A 20 -19.99 -75.83 83.06
CA ILE A 20 -19.63 -75.61 81.65
C ILE A 20 -18.85 -74.29 81.58
N ARG A 21 -17.57 -74.32 81.17
CA ARG A 21 -16.66 -73.17 81.35
C ARG A 21 -17.00 -71.93 80.53
N ASP A 22 -17.53 -72.14 79.33
CA ASP A 22 -17.77 -71.11 78.32
C ASP A 22 -19.26 -70.79 78.15
N VAL A 23 -20.13 -71.41 78.94
CA VAL A 23 -21.55 -71.07 79.00
C VAL A 23 -21.85 -70.61 80.42
N PRO A 24 -21.90 -69.29 80.68
CA PRO A 24 -22.23 -68.76 82.00
C PRO A 24 -23.65 -69.16 82.44
N SER A 25 -23.89 -69.28 83.75
CA SER A 25 -25.20 -69.69 84.30
C SER A 25 -26.38 -68.77 83.92
N GLY A 26 -26.12 -67.52 83.56
CA GLY A 26 -27.12 -66.58 83.05
C GLY A 26 -27.33 -66.60 81.53
N HIS A 27 -26.60 -67.45 80.79
CA HIS A 27 -26.73 -67.54 79.34
C HIS A 27 -28.04 -68.26 78.96
N TRP A 28 -28.74 -67.78 77.94
CA TRP A 28 -30.06 -68.30 77.54
C TRP A 28 -30.06 -69.81 77.23
N ALA A 29 -28.93 -70.34 76.75
CA ALA A 29 -28.77 -71.75 76.44
C ALA A 29 -28.21 -72.60 77.60
N TYR A 30 -27.83 -72.01 78.75
CA TYR A 30 -27.12 -72.70 79.81
C TYR A 30 -27.87 -73.94 80.32
N GLU A 31 -29.13 -73.77 80.69
CA GLU A 31 -29.97 -74.87 81.20
C GLU A 31 -30.20 -75.96 80.15
N ALA A 32 -30.38 -75.58 78.88
CA ALA A 32 -30.55 -76.54 77.80
C ALA A 32 -29.27 -77.35 77.55
N VAL A 33 -28.12 -76.68 77.50
CA VAL A 33 -26.81 -77.32 77.30
C VAL A 33 -26.47 -78.22 78.48
N ARG A 34 -26.64 -77.74 79.71
CA ARG A 34 -26.44 -78.51 80.93
C ARG A 34 -27.28 -79.78 80.92
N ARG A 35 -28.57 -79.66 80.63
CA ARG A 35 -29.47 -80.81 80.57
C ARG A 35 -29.05 -81.82 79.51
N LEU A 36 -28.65 -81.37 78.32
CA LEU A 36 -28.19 -82.29 77.27
C LEU A 36 -26.89 -83.02 77.64
N ILE A 37 -26.02 -82.38 78.43
CA ILE A 37 -24.79 -83.02 78.94
C ILE A 37 -25.12 -84.00 80.07
N ASP A 38 -25.97 -83.60 81.02
CA ASP A 38 -26.38 -84.42 82.16
C ASP A 38 -27.08 -85.72 81.71
N GLU A 39 -27.90 -85.63 80.65
CA GLU A 39 -28.58 -86.78 80.02
C GLU A 39 -27.67 -87.60 79.08
N GLY A 40 -26.43 -87.14 78.86
CA GLY A 40 -25.43 -87.82 78.03
C GLY A 40 -25.60 -87.65 76.52
N TYR A 41 -26.48 -86.76 76.06
CA TYR A 41 -26.75 -86.51 74.64
C TYR A 41 -25.63 -85.74 73.95
N LEU A 42 -25.01 -84.81 74.68
CA LEU A 42 -23.86 -84.04 74.23
C LEU A 42 -22.72 -84.16 75.24
N THR A 43 -21.48 -84.03 74.76
CA THR A 43 -20.28 -84.10 75.61
C THR A 43 -19.53 -82.79 75.54
N LEU A 44 -18.97 -82.36 76.67
CA LEU A 44 -18.00 -81.27 76.67
C LEU A 44 -16.70 -81.72 76.02
N TYR A 45 -15.96 -80.77 75.47
CA TYR A 45 -14.58 -80.99 75.04
C TYR A 45 -13.69 -81.27 76.26
N ASP A 46 -12.49 -81.82 76.03
CA ASP A 46 -11.53 -82.17 77.09
C ASP A 46 -11.17 -80.97 78.00
N ASP A 47 -11.27 -79.75 77.47
CA ASP A 47 -11.05 -78.48 78.17
C ASP A 47 -12.24 -78.00 79.02
N ARG A 48 -13.34 -78.78 79.06
CA ARG A 48 -14.64 -78.51 79.69
C ARG A 48 -15.42 -77.33 79.10
N THR A 49 -15.24 -77.09 77.79
CA THR A 49 -16.03 -76.12 77.01
C THR A 49 -17.11 -76.80 76.17
N PHE A 50 -18.16 -76.05 75.81
CA PHE A 50 -19.24 -76.47 74.91
C PHE A 50 -19.06 -75.95 73.47
N ARG A 51 -18.44 -74.78 73.32
CA ARG A 51 -18.12 -74.08 72.06
C ARG A 51 -19.33 -73.70 71.22
N GLY A 52 -20.35 -73.11 71.84
CA GLY A 52 -21.63 -72.77 71.20
C GLY A 52 -21.55 -71.82 70.00
N ASP A 53 -20.48 -71.01 69.89
CA ASP A 53 -20.28 -70.09 68.76
C ASP A 53 -19.63 -70.75 67.53
N GLN A 54 -19.22 -72.03 67.63
CA GLN A 54 -18.62 -72.75 66.51
C GLN A 54 -19.70 -73.37 65.61
N PRO A 55 -19.53 -73.31 64.28
CA PRO A 55 -20.45 -73.97 63.37
C PRO A 55 -20.35 -75.49 63.53
N VAL A 56 -21.50 -76.14 63.72
CA VAL A 56 -21.61 -77.60 63.74
C VAL A 56 -21.77 -78.10 62.30
N ASP A 57 -20.93 -79.05 61.88
CA ASP A 57 -21.10 -79.69 60.59
C ASP A 57 -22.30 -80.65 60.57
N ARG A 58 -22.87 -80.87 59.38
CA ARG A 58 -24.09 -81.68 59.25
C ARG A 58 -23.91 -83.14 59.70
N TYR A 59 -22.70 -83.70 59.62
CA TYR A 59 -22.42 -85.06 60.07
C TYR A 59 -22.41 -85.15 61.60
N THR A 60 -21.77 -84.19 62.27
CA THR A 60 -21.73 -84.09 63.74
C THR A 60 -23.14 -83.84 64.30
N PHE A 61 -23.93 -82.98 63.66
CA PHE A 61 -25.33 -82.77 64.03
C PHE A 61 -26.17 -84.06 63.87
N ALA A 62 -26.02 -84.77 62.75
CA ALA A 62 -26.72 -86.03 62.51
C ALA A 62 -26.34 -87.12 63.51
N ALA A 63 -25.05 -87.22 63.88
CA ALA A 63 -24.56 -88.18 64.88
C ALA A 63 -25.12 -87.90 66.28
N ALA A 64 -25.23 -86.62 66.67
CA ALA A 64 -25.86 -86.23 67.92
C ALA A 64 -27.35 -86.60 67.95
N ILE A 65 -28.08 -86.33 66.87
CA ILE A 65 -29.49 -86.72 66.75
C ILE A 65 -29.66 -88.24 66.80
N ALA A 66 -28.81 -89.00 66.09
CA ALA A 66 -28.88 -90.47 66.10
C ALA A 66 -28.73 -91.04 67.51
N ARG A 67 -27.80 -90.52 68.32
CA ARG A 67 -27.64 -90.92 69.73
C ARG A 67 -28.88 -90.64 70.58
N ILE A 68 -29.47 -89.46 70.41
CA ILE A 68 -30.71 -89.09 71.11
C ILE A 68 -31.83 -90.06 70.73
N LEU A 69 -32.00 -90.37 69.44
CA LEU A 69 -33.03 -91.29 68.95
C LEU A 69 -32.81 -92.73 69.42
N ASP A 70 -31.57 -93.23 69.49
CA ASP A 70 -31.27 -94.57 69.98
C ASP A 70 -31.62 -94.72 71.48
N GLN A 71 -31.31 -93.70 72.29
CA GLN A 71 -31.60 -93.71 73.73
C GLN A 71 -33.09 -93.60 74.04
N VAL A 72 -33.81 -92.86 73.20
CA VAL A 72 -35.27 -92.79 73.17
C VAL A 72 -35.90 -94.14 72.78
N GLY A 73 -35.36 -94.82 71.77
CA GLY A 73 -35.80 -96.16 71.34
C GLY A 73 -35.54 -97.26 72.38
N SER A 74 -34.62 -97.03 73.31
CA SER A 74 -34.24 -97.95 74.39
C SER A 74 -35.21 -97.98 75.59
N GLY A 75 -36.30 -97.20 75.56
CA GLY A 75 -37.43 -97.32 76.49
C GLY A 75 -37.38 -96.44 77.75
N ALA A 76 -36.48 -95.45 77.84
CA ALA A 76 -36.41 -94.54 78.99
C ALA A 76 -37.37 -93.33 78.91
N ALA A 77 -37.82 -92.95 77.71
CA ALA A 77 -38.90 -91.98 77.50
C ALA A 77 -39.57 -92.31 76.16
N THR A 78 -40.88 -92.60 76.17
CA THR A 78 -41.65 -92.67 74.92
C THR A 78 -41.82 -91.24 74.43
N PRO A 79 -41.28 -90.85 73.26
CA PRO A 79 -41.51 -89.53 72.70
C PRO A 79 -43.00 -89.33 72.58
N SER A 80 -43.48 -88.17 73.02
CA SER A 80 -44.85 -87.84 72.72
C SER A 80 -45.00 -87.75 71.20
N SER A 81 -46.18 -88.10 70.68
CA SER A 81 -46.47 -87.91 69.25
C SER A 81 -46.28 -86.45 68.80
N SER A 82 -46.33 -85.49 69.74
CA SER A 82 -46.08 -84.07 69.51
C SER A 82 -44.61 -83.78 69.22
N ASP A 83 -43.67 -84.36 69.98
CA ASP A 83 -42.23 -84.11 69.81
C ASP A 83 -41.73 -84.64 68.47
N VAL A 84 -42.24 -85.82 68.08
CA VAL A 84 -41.96 -86.40 66.76
C VAL A 84 -42.50 -85.51 65.63
N GLN A 85 -43.62 -84.81 65.87
CA GLN A 85 -44.17 -83.88 64.89
C GLN A 85 -43.31 -82.62 64.75
N VAL A 86 -42.88 -82.03 65.87
CA VAL A 86 -41.97 -80.87 65.87
C VAL A 86 -40.66 -81.19 65.14
N LEU A 87 -40.08 -82.36 65.36
CA LEU A 87 -38.87 -82.79 64.66
C LEU A 87 -39.09 -82.98 63.16
N LYS A 88 -40.25 -83.50 62.74
CA LYS A 88 -40.61 -83.63 61.32
C LYS A 88 -40.81 -82.28 60.65
N ASP A 89 -41.43 -81.34 61.35
CA ASP A 89 -41.68 -79.99 60.87
C ASP A 89 -40.35 -79.25 60.71
N LEU A 90 -39.51 -79.26 61.75
CA LEU A 90 -38.16 -78.69 61.73
C LEU A 90 -37.28 -79.30 60.63
N ALA A 91 -37.29 -80.63 60.47
CA ALA A 91 -36.56 -81.30 59.39
C ALA A 91 -37.11 -80.94 58.00
N THR A 92 -38.37 -80.52 57.88
CA THR A 92 -38.95 -80.04 56.63
C THR A 92 -38.54 -78.61 56.35
N GLU A 93 -38.56 -77.74 57.35
CA GLU A 93 -38.08 -76.36 57.28
C GLU A 93 -36.59 -76.31 56.93
N PHE A 94 -35.73 -77.04 57.65
CA PHE A 94 -34.30 -77.12 57.32
C PHE A 94 -34.04 -77.60 55.90
N ARG A 95 -34.80 -78.59 55.40
CA ARG A 95 -34.65 -79.05 54.01
C ARG A 95 -34.99 -77.95 53.00
N GLN A 96 -35.94 -77.09 53.31
CA GLN A 96 -36.31 -75.96 52.48
C GLN A 96 -35.24 -74.87 52.54
N GLU A 97 -34.83 -74.45 53.73
CA GLU A 97 -33.78 -73.44 53.91
C GLU A 97 -32.47 -73.84 53.24
N LEU A 98 -32.09 -75.12 53.34
CA LEU A 98 -30.90 -75.63 52.66
C LEU A 98 -31.01 -75.53 51.14
N ARG A 99 -32.18 -75.81 50.57
CA ARG A 99 -32.41 -75.67 49.12
C ARG A 99 -32.32 -74.21 48.70
N ASP A 100 -32.94 -73.32 49.44
CA ASP A 100 -32.95 -71.87 49.16
C ASP A 100 -31.53 -71.29 49.31
N TRP A 101 -30.76 -71.79 50.26
CA TRP A 101 -29.35 -71.46 50.43
C TRP A 101 -28.51 -71.91 49.24
N TYR A 102 -28.67 -73.15 48.77
CA TYR A 102 -27.97 -73.64 47.57
C TYR A 102 -28.32 -72.82 46.32
N GLN A 103 -29.57 -72.38 46.17
CA GLN A 103 -29.96 -71.48 45.07
C GLN A 103 -29.33 -70.08 45.20
N SER A 104 -29.23 -69.58 46.43
CA SER A 104 -28.59 -68.30 46.72
C SER A 104 -27.09 -68.34 46.46
N GLU A 105 -26.40 -69.44 46.81
CA GLU A 105 -24.98 -69.68 46.50
C GLU A 105 -24.71 -69.64 44.99
N GLU A 106 -25.54 -70.32 44.20
CA GLU A 106 -25.46 -70.31 42.74
C GLU A 106 -25.69 -68.90 42.19
N THR A 107 -26.69 -68.18 42.69
CA THR A 107 -26.99 -66.80 42.27
C THR A 107 -25.86 -65.85 42.61
N LEU A 108 -25.25 -65.96 43.80
CA LEU A 108 -24.09 -65.17 44.19
C LEU A 108 -22.89 -65.45 43.28
N THR A 109 -22.65 -66.71 42.97
CA THR A 109 -21.58 -67.12 42.04
C THR A 109 -21.79 -66.50 40.66
N GLN A 110 -23.01 -66.54 40.12
CA GLN A 110 -23.34 -65.92 38.83
C GLN A 110 -23.16 -64.39 38.86
N ARG A 111 -23.56 -63.73 39.95
CA ARG A 111 -23.37 -62.28 40.12
C ARG A 111 -21.90 -61.89 40.22
N ILE A 112 -21.07 -62.69 40.88
CA ILE A 112 -19.62 -62.48 40.95
C ILE A 112 -19.01 -62.59 39.56
N GLN A 113 -19.33 -63.65 38.80
CA GLN A 113 -18.84 -63.81 37.44
C GLN A 113 -19.28 -62.67 36.51
N ALA A 114 -20.53 -62.20 36.65
CA ALA A 114 -21.01 -61.04 35.89
C ALA A 114 -20.27 -59.75 36.27
N ALA A 115 -20.01 -59.53 37.56
CA ALA A 115 -19.22 -58.41 38.05
C ALA A 115 -17.78 -58.46 37.51
N GLU A 116 -17.10 -59.60 37.56
CA GLU A 116 -15.76 -59.79 37.00
C GLU A 116 -15.71 -59.47 35.50
N LYS A 117 -16.70 -59.94 34.73
CA LYS A 117 -16.82 -59.59 33.30
C LYS A 117 -17.01 -58.09 33.09
N SER A 118 -17.82 -57.44 33.91
CA SER A 118 -18.03 -55.99 33.82
C SER A 118 -16.77 -55.20 34.15
N VAL A 119 -15.98 -55.66 35.13
CA VAL A 119 -14.69 -55.05 35.50
C VAL A 119 -13.68 -55.20 34.35
N ALA A 120 -13.61 -56.37 33.72
CA ALA A 120 -12.75 -56.57 32.54
C ALA A 120 -13.15 -55.67 31.35
N ALA A 121 -14.46 -55.47 31.13
CA ALA A 121 -14.94 -54.54 30.10
C ALA A 121 -14.64 -53.08 30.42
N LEU A 122 -14.74 -52.68 31.70
CA LEU A 122 -14.35 -51.36 32.17
C LEU A 122 -12.85 -51.11 31.97
N ASP A 123 -12.00 -52.08 32.27
CA ASP A 123 -10.55 -51.99 32.06
C ASP A 123 -10.20 -51.71 30.59
N GLY A 124 -10.83 -52.44 29.66
CA GLY A 124 -10.69 -52.18 28.22
C GLY A 124 -11.18 -50.79 27.80
N THR A 125 -12.28 -50.32 28.41
CA THR A 125 -12.82 -48.97 28.15
C THR A 125 -11.87 -47.89 28.67
N VAL A 126 -11.32 -48.07 29.88
CA VAL A 126 -10.32 -47.17 30.47
C VAL A 126 -9.07 -47.12 29.59
N GLY A 127 -8.57 -48.27 29.13
CA GLY A 127 -7.45 -48.32 28.18
C GLY A 127 -7.73 -47.55 26.88
N SER A 128 -8.93 -47.69 26.32
CA SER A 128 -9.33 -46.94 25.12
C SER A 128 -9.44 -45.43 25.38
N VAL A 129 -9.98 -45.03 26.54
CA VAL A 129 -10.09 -43.62 26.93
C VAL A 129 -8.70 -43.02 27.13
N LEU A 130 -7.78 -43.71 27.81
CA LEU A 130 -6.40 -43.26 27.99
C LEU A 130 -5.69 -43.06 26.65
N ALA A 131 -5.78 -44.03 25.74
CA ALA A 131 -5.22 -43.90 24.40
C ALA A 131 -5.82 -42.71 23.62
N LYS A 132 -7.12 -42.43 23.82
CA LYS A 132 -7.77 -41.27 23.21
C LYS A 132 -7.32 -39.96 23.84
N VAL A 133 -7.12 -39.91 25.16
CA VAL A 133 -6.56 -38.75 25.86
C VAL A 133 -5.16 -38.45 25.34
N ASP A 134 -4.28 -39.45 25.24
CA ASP A 134 -2.94 -39.28 24.68
C ASP A 134 -2.98 -38.71 23.25
N SER A 135 -3.90 -39.23 22.42
CA SER A 135 -4.08 -38.73 21.05
C SER A 135 -4.57 -37.28 20.99
N LEU A 136 -5.43 -36.88 21.95
CA LEU A 136 -5.94 -35.52 22.04
C LEU A 136 -4.88 -34.56 22.56
N GLU A 137 -4.06 -34.98 23.51
CA GLU A 137 -2.92 -34.20 24.00
C GLU A 137 -1.88 -33.95 22.90
N GLN A 138 -1.55 -34.97 22.11
CA GLN A 138 -0.66 -34.81 20.94
C GLN A 138 -1.27 -33.87 19.89
N ALA A 139 -2.57 -34.00 19.62
CA ALA A 139 -3.26 -33.10 18.70
C ALA A 139 -3.30 -31.65 19.21
N ALA A 140 -3.46 -31.44 20.52
CA ALA A 140 -3.40 -30.12 21.14
C ALA A 140 -1.99 -29.51 21.01
N ALA A 141 -0.94 -30.28 21.34
CA ALA A 141 0.44 -29.84 21.18
C ALA A 141 0.78 -29.47 19.72
N GLN A 142 0.29 -30.24 18.75
CA GLN A 142 0.47 -29.91 17.33
C GLN A 142 -0.28 -28.64 16.93
N ARG A 143 -1.49 -28.41 17.46
CA ARG A 143 -2.25 -27.18 17.22
C ARG A 143 -1.51 -25.97 17.80
N ASP A 144 -0.95 -26.08 18.99
CA ASP A 144 -0.19 -24.99 19.63
C ASP A 144 1.07 -24.64 18.82
N ALA A 145 1.79 -25.65 18.31
CA ALA A 145 2.92 -25.43 17.41
C ALA A 145 2.51 -24.72 16.11
N ASN A 146 1.40 -25.13 15.51
CA ASN A 146 0.86 -24.48 14.30
C ASN A 146 0.43 -23.03 14.58
N LEU A 147 -0.23 -22.77 15.71
CA LEU A 147 -0.64 -21.42 16.12
C LEU A 147 0.56 -20.50 16.32
N LYS A 148 1.63 -21.00 16.95
CA LYS A 148 2.89 -20.27 17.09
C LYS A 148 3.50 -19.93 15.73
N GLY A 149 3.57 -20.89 14.82
CA GLY A 149 4.06 -20.66 13.46
C GLY A 149 3.24 -19.62 12.68
N LEU A 150 1.91 -19.65 12.81
CA LEU A 150 1.03 -18.64 12.21
C LEU A 150 1.23 -17.25 12.82
N ALA A 151 1.44 -17.17 14.15
CA ALA A 151 1.73 -15.90 14.82
C ALA A 151 3.05 -15.30 14.34
N ASP A 152 4.10 -16.11 14.19
CA ASP A 152 5.40 -15.69 13.65
C ASP A 152 5.25 -15.19 12.21
N GLN A 153 4.51 -15.92 11.35
CA GLN A 153 4.22 -15.51 9.97
C GLN A 153 3.45 -14.18 9.90
N ALA A 154 2.42 -14.02 10.75
CA ALA A 154 1.65 -12.77 10.80
C ALA A 154 2.53 -11.58 11.24
N GLY A 155 3.45 -11.82 12.20
CA GLY A 155 4.45 -10.83 12.61
C GLY A 155 5.36 -10.43 11.46
N GLN A 156 5.85 -11.40 10.68
CA GLN A 156 6.70 -11.16 9.51
C GLN A 156 5.97 -10.34 8.43
N ILE A 157 4.74 -10.75 8.08
CA ILE A 157 3.90 -10.04 7.09
C ILE A 157 3.65 -8.60 7.54
N SER A 158 3.39 -8.37 8.83
CA SER A 158 3.20 -7.01 9.35
C SER A 158 4.45 -6.14 9.21
N GLN A 159 5.64 -6.71 9.40
CA GLN A 159 6.90 -6.00 9.19
C GLN A 159 7.15 -5.71 7.71
N ASP A 160 6.89 -6.67 6.83
CA ASP A 160 7.06 -6.49 5.38
C ASP A 160 6.09 -5.43 4.83
N LEU A 161 4.84 -5.40 5.32
CA LEU A 161 3.88 -4.34 5.00
C LEU A 161 4.34 -2.96 5.49
N ALA A 162 4.96 -2.89 6.67
CA ALA A 162 5.50 -1.63 7.19
C ALA A 162 6.64 -1.11 6.31
N LYS A 163 7.58 -1.98 5.91
CA LYS A 163 8.67 -1.64 4.98
C LYS A 163 8.13 -1.21 3.61
N LEU A 164 7.19 -1.96 3.05
CA LEU A 164 6.59 -1.62 1.76
C LEU A 164 5.89 -0.26 1.79
N ARG A 165 5.21 0.05 2.90
CA ARG A 165 4.58 1.37 3.11
C ARG A 165 5.62 2.49 3.19
N GLU A 166 6.74 2.26 3.86
CA GLU A 166 7.85 3.20 3.94
C GLU A 166 8.47 3.45 2.55
N ASP A 167 8.78 2.39 1.80
CA ASP A 167 9.32 2.47 0.44
C ASP A 167 8.39 3.23 -0.51
N LEU A 168 7.08 2.96 -0.46
CA LEU A 168 6.09 3.71 -1.23
C LEU A 168 6.03 5.19 -0.82
N GLY A 169 6.18 5.49 0.48
CA GLY A 169 6.29 6.86 0.98
C GLY A 169 7.51 7.59 0.42
N LEU A 170 8.66 6.92 0.35
CA LEU A 170 9.88 7.49 -0.22
C LEU A 170 9.76 7.69 -1.74
N GLN A 171 9.16 6.74 -2.45
CA GLN A 171 8.93 6.85 -3.90
C GLN A 171 7.98 7.99 -4.25
N THR A 172 6.88 8.13 -3.51
CA THR A 172 5.93 9.23 -3.70
C THR A 172 6.58 10.58 -3.45
N GLY A 173 7.34 10.73 -2.35
CA GLY A 173 8.10 11.96 -2.09
C GLY A 173 9.14 12.27 -3.18
N THR A 174 9.81 11.25 -3.72
CA THR A 174 10.76 11.43 -4.85
C THR A 174 10.05 11.88 -6.13
N LEU A 175 8.87 11.33 -6.42
CA LEU A 175 8.06 11.73 -7.57
C LEU A 175 7.57 13.18 -7.42
N ASP A 176 7.14 13.57 -6.22
CA ASP A 176 6.72 14.94 -5.92
C ASP A 176 7.89 15.93 -6.11
N GLN A 177 9.08 15.58 -5.64
CA GLN A 177 10.29 16.39 -5.87
C GLN A 177 10.60 16.54 -7.37
N ARG A 178 10.56 15.45 -8.13
CA ARG A 178 10.80 15.48 -9.58
C ARG A 178 9.73 16.30 -10.31
N LEU A 179 8.46 16.20 -9.91
CA LEU A 179 7.38 17.01 -10.47
C LEU A 179 7.60 18.50 -10.21
N ALA A 180 7.98 18.88 -8.99
CA ALA A 180 8.30 20.27 -8.66
C ALA A 180 9.50 20.78 -9.46
N GLU A 181 10.55 19.96 -9.61
CA GLU A 181 11.72 20.30 -10.41
C GLU A 181 11.36 20.49 -11.89
N PHE A 182 10.56 19.57 -12.47
CA PHE A 182 10.06 19.70 -13.84
C PHE A 182 9.20 20.95 -14.02
N GLN A 183 8.32 21.27 -13.06
CA GLN A 183 7.50 22.48 -13.11
C GLN A 183 8.38 23.74 -13.11
N ASN A 184 9.34 23.82 -12.20
CA ASN A 184 10.28 24.94 -12.14
C ASN A 184 11.11 25.07 -13.42
N GLN A 185 11.53 23.95 -14.01
CA GLN A 185 12.27 23.96 -15.27
C GLN A 185 11.39 24.48 -16.43
N ILE A 186 10.13 24.04 -16.52
CA ILE A 186 9.20 24.51 -17.55
C ILE A 186 8.93 26.01 -17.40
N GLU A 187 8.66 26.48 -16.17
CA GLU A 187 8.43 27.90 -15.91
C GLU A 187 9.66 28.75 -16.23
N GLY A 188 10.86 28.26 -15.88
CA GLY A 188 12.12 28.91 -16.21
C GLY A 188 12.36 29.00 -17.73
N ASP A 189 12.30 27.86 -18.43
CA ASP A 189 12.62 27.78 -19.85
C ASP A 189 11.60 28.54 -20.71
N LEU A 190 10.30 28.36 -20.46
CA LEU A 190 9.25 29.09 -21.17
C LEU A 190 9.26 30.58 -20.84
N GLY A 191 9.55 30.95 -19.59
CA GLY A 191 9.69 32.34 -19.18
C GLY A 191 10.81 33.06 -19.94
N VAL A 192 12.00 32.45 -19.98
CA VAL A 192 13.16 33.00 -20.71
C VAL A 192 12.89 33.06 -22.22
N GLN A 193 12.33 32.00 -22.80
CA GLN A 193 11.96 32.01 -24.23
C GLN A 193 10.92 33.08 -24.56
N GLY A 194 9.90 33.24 -23.71
CA GLY A 194 8.87 34.28 -23.88
C GLY A 194 9.45 35.69 -23.83
N ILE A 195 10.35 35.97 -22.87
CA ILE A 195 11.06 37.24 -22.77
C ILE A 195 11.90 37.50 -24.04
N ASN A 196 12.67 36.51 -24.48
CA ASN A 196 13.52 36.63 -25.68
C ASN A 196 12.69 36.88 -26.95
N LEU A 197 11.58 36.15 -27.14
CA LEU A 197 10.68 36.37 -28.27
C LEU A 197 10.04 37.75 -28.22
N GLY A 198 9.61 38.22 -27.05
CA GLY A 198 9.07 39.57 -26.86
C GLY A 198 10.09 40.66 -27.20
N GLN A 199 11.33 40.51 -26.75
CA GLN A 199 12.42 41.44 -27.08
C GLN A 199 12.73 41.44 -28.58
N ASN A 200 12.80 40.27 -29.21
CA ASN A 200 13.02 40.15 -30.65
C ASN A 200 11.89 40.78 -31.46
N LEU A 201 10.62 40.58 -31.07
CA LEU A 201 9.47 41.23 -31.70
C LEU A 201 9.51 42.75 -31.55
N ALA A 202 9.89 43.25 -30.36
CA ALA A 202 10.03 44.69 -30.13
C ALA A 202 11.16 45.28 -31.00
N ASP A 203 12.31 44.61 -31.11
CA ASP A 203 13.41 45.03 -31.99
C ASP A 203 12.97 44.99 -33.46
N LEU A 204 12.29 43.92 -33.89
CA LEU A 204 11.78 43.80 -35.27
C LEU A 204 10.78 44.91 -35.60
N SER A 205 9.86 45.20 -34.67
CA SER A 205 8.89 46.30 -34.81
C SER A 205 9.58 47.66 -34.89
N SER A 206 10.63 47.88 -34.09
CA SER A 206 11.43 49.11 -34.12
C SER A 206 12.16 49.26 -35.45
N ARG A 207 12.80 48.20 -35.94
CA ARG A 207 13.45 48.18 -37.27
C ARG A 207 12.45 48.43 -38.38
N LEU A 208 11.27 47.81 -38.34
CA LEU A 208 10.22 47.99 -39.34
C LEU A 208 9.68 49.43 -39.34
N LYS A 209 9.54 50.04 -38.16
CA LYS A 209 9.21 51.46 -38.05
C LYS A 209 10.29 52.33 -38.69
N GLN A 210 11.56 52.11 -38.35
CA GLN A 210 12.67 52.87 -38.92
C GLN A 210 12.77 52.69 -40.45
N THR A 211 12.57 51.49 -40.98
CA THR A 211 12.59 51.28 -42.44
C THR A 211 11.40 51.95 -43.11
N SER A 212 10.21 51.93 -42.50
CA SER A 212 9.04 52.65 -43.02
C SER A 212 9.25 54.16 -43.06
N GLU A 213 9.87 54.73 -42.02
CA GLU A 213 10.23 56.16 -41.96
C GLU A 213 11.28 56.52 -43.02
N ARG A 214 12.30 55.67 -43.20
CA ARG A 214 13.31 55.87 -44.25
C ARG A 214 12.70 55.79 -45.65
N LEU A 215 11.74 54.88 -45.87
CA LEU A 215 11.04 54.77 -47.14
C LEU A 215 10.18 56.01 -47.42
N ALA A 216 9.50 56.53 -46.39
CA ALA A 216 8.76 57.78 -46.49
C ALA A 216 9.69 58.97 -46.85
N GLN A 217 10.83 59.09 -46.17
CA GLN A 217 11.85 60.11 -46.50
C GLN A 217 12.36 59.98 -47.94
N GLN A 218 12.58 58.76 -48.43
CA GLN A 218 12.99 58.54 -49.82
C GLN A 218 11.90 58.93 -50.83
N ALA A 219 10.63 58.66 -50.52
CA ALA A 219 9.50 59.08 -51.35
C ALA A 219 9.38 60.62 -51.41
N ASP A 220 9.60 61.31 -50.29
CA ASP A 220 9.63 62.77 -50.23
C ASP A 220 10.77 63.34 -51.08
N VAL A 221 11.98 62.79 -50.96
CA VAL A 221 13.13 63.19 -51.79
C VAL A 221 12.87 62.94 -53.27
N ALA A 222 12.29 61.80 -53.64
CA ALA A 222 11.93 61.50 -55.02
C ALA A 222 10.92 62.52 -55.57
N THR A 223 9.92 62.90 -54.77
CA THR A 223 8.93 63.92 -55.13
C THR A 223 9.59 65.30 -55.30
N GLN A 224 10.51 65.67 -54.41
CA GLN A 224 11.26 66.92 -54.52
C GLN A 224 12.18 66.96 -55.74
N LEU A 225 12.91 65.88 -56.03
CA LEU A 225 13.74 65.76 -57.22
C LEU A 225 12.90 65.83 -58.50
N GLN A 226 11.73 65.19 -58.52
CA GLN A 226 10.80 65.30 -59.64
C GLN A 226 10.36 66.75 -59.85
N GLY A 227 9.99 67.47 -58.77
CA GLY A 227 9.66 68.89 -58.84
C GLY A 227 10.83 69.75 -59.35
N GLN A 228 12.06 69.47 -58.91
CA GLN A 228 13.26 70.15 -59.43
C GLN A 228 13.49 69.86 -60.92
N VAL A 229 13.27 68.63 -61.38
CA VAL A 229 13.36 68.26 -62.80
C VAL A 229 12.30 69.01 -63.61
N ASP A 230 11.06 69.07 -63.13
CA ASP A 230 9.97 69.79 -63.80
C ASP A 230 10.27 71.30 -63.90
N GLU A 231 10.80 71.92 -62.84
CA GLU A 231 11.20 73.33 -62.81
C GLU A 231 12.39 73.61 -63.75
N LEU A 232 13.39 72.73 -63.77
CA LEU A 232 14.53 72.81 -64.68
C LEU A 232 14.08 72.66 -66.14
N GLN A 233 13.16 71.73 -66.43
CA GLN A 233 12.59 71.56 -67.76
C GLN A 233 11.85 72.82 -68.22
N LYS A 234 11.08 73.46 -67.33
CA LYS A 234 10.39 74.73 -67.60
C LYS A 234 11.38 75.86 -67.86
N SER A 235 12.43 75.98 -67.05
CA SER A 235 13.49 76.99 -67.22
C SER A 235 14.24 76.80 -68.54
N LEU A 236 14.57 75.56 -68.91
CA LEU A 236 15.19 75.22 -70.20
C LEU A 236 14.28 75.55 -71.40
N GLN A 237 12.97 75.31 -71.28
CA GLN A 237 12.01 75.70 -72.32
C GLN A 237 11.94 77.22 -72.48
N GLN A 238 11.91 77.97 -71.36
CA GLN A 238 11.90 79.43 -71.39
C GLN A 238 13.19 79.97 -72.03
N GLN A 239 14.36 79.48 -71.64
CA GLN A 239 15.64 79.91 -72.20
C GLN A 239 15.75 79.60 -73.70
N ARG A 240 15.20 78.48 -74.16
CA ARG A 240 15.09 78.17 -75.61
C ARG A 240 14.19 79.17 -76.35
N GLN A 241 13.08 79.59 -75.75
CA GLN A 241 12.20 80.61 -76.35
C GLN A 241 12.90 81.97 -76.40
N GLU A 242 13.64 82.35 -75.35
CA GLU A 242 14.44 83.57 -75.31
C GLU A 242 15.56 83.55 -76.36
N MET A 243 16.32 82.45 -76.49
CA MET A 243 17.35 82.32 -77.52
C MET A 243 16.77 82.36 -78.94
N THR A 244 15.65 81.70 -79.21
CA THR A 244 15.00 81.77 -80.53
C THR A 244 14.45 83.16 -80.85
N GLY A 245 14.01 83.90 -79.83
CA GLY A 245 13.66 85.32 -79.94
C GLY A 245 14.88 86.19 -80.27
N ALA A 246 15.97 86.01 -79.53
CA ALA A 246 17.23 86.74 -79.74
C ALA A 246 17.83 86.47 -81.14
N ASP A 247 17.84 85.22 -81.59
CA ASP A 247 18.28 84.84 -82.93
C ASP A 247 17.46 85.53 -84.03
N ARG A 248 16.12 85.58 -83.87
CA ARG A 248 15.25 86.31 -84.82
C ARG A 248 15.57 87.81 -84.85
N GLN A 249 15.84 88.40 -83.69
CA GLN A 249 16.15 89.82 -83.58
C GLN A 249 17.51 90.13 -84.23
N LEU A 250 18.54 89.33 -83.96
CA LEU A 250 19.85 89.43 -84.61
C LEU A 250 19.76 89.29 -86.12
N LEU A 251 18.99 88.31 -86.62
CA LEU A 251 18.77 88.14 -88.06
C LEU A 251 18.06 89.34 -88.70
N ALA A 252 17.14 89.98 -87.99
CA ALA A 252 16.47 91.19 -88.45
C ALA A 252 17.45 92.38 -88.50
N GLU A 253 18.30 92.55 -87.49
CA GLU A 253 19.34 93.58 -87.45
C GLU A 253 20.40 93.38 -88.54
N ILE A 254 20.86 92.14 -88.77
CA ILE A 254 21.77 91.81 -89.87
C ILE A 254 21.14 92.15 -91.23
N ARG A 255 19.85 91.85 -91.41
CA ARG A 255 19.14 92.17 -92.65
C ARG A 255 19.00 93.68 -92.86
N ASP A 256 18.71 94.44 -91.82
CA ASP A 256 18.67 95.90 -91.88
C ASP A 256 20.05 96.48 -92.23
N LEU A 257 21.10 96.00 -91.57
CA LEU A 257 22.48 96.39 -91.86
C LEU A 257 22.89 96.04 -93.30
N ALA A 258 22.51 94.87 -93.80
CA ALA A 258 22.77 94.46 -95.18
C ALA A 258 22.06 95.38 -96.19
N ASN A 259 20.80 95.74 -95.94
CA ASN A 259 20.07 96.70 -96.78
C ASN A 259 20.72 98.09 -96.75
N ARG A 260 21.18 98.55 -95.58
CA ARG A 260 21.89 99.83 -95.45
C ARG A 260 23.23 99.82 -96.17
N LEU A 261 23.91 98.68 -96.23
CA LEU A 261 25.16 98.51 -96.98
C LEU A 261 24.93 98.56 -98.50
N ASP A 262 23.87 97.92 -98.99
CA ASP A 262 23.50 97.88 -100.42
C ASP A 262 23.14 99.28 -100.97
N VAL A 263 22.44 100.08 -100.16
CA VAL A 263 22.12 101.49 -100.47
C VAL A 263 23.39 102.37 -100.55
N LEU A 264 24.46 102.03 -99.83
CA LEU A 264 25.72 102.78 -99.86
C LEU A 264 26.64 102.41 -101.03
N GLN A 265 26.45 101.25 -101.67
CA GLN A 265 27.32 100.79 -102.79
C GLN A 265 26.83 101.24 -104.18
N SER A 266 25.61 101.79 -104.31
CA SER A 266 24.95 101.98 -105.60
C SER A 266 24.88 103.43 -106.12
N THR A 267 25.62 104.41 -105.55
CA THR A 267 25.62 105.81 -106.07
C THR A 267 27.05 106.38 -106.24
N PRO A 268 27.48 106.85 -107.44
CA PRO A 268 28.86 107.28 -107.69
C PRO A 268 29.07 108.79 -107.51
N GLY A 269 30.02 109.20 -106.65
CA GLY A 269 30.53 110.58 -106.64
C GLY A 269 31.21 111.05 -105.35
N THR A 270 32.50 111.37 -105.45
CA THR A 270 33.36 112.22 -104.58
C THR A 270 33.93 111.64 -103.26
N VAL A 271 35.18 111.17 -103.39
CA VAL A 271 36.09 110.52 -102.42
C VAL A 271 36.77 111.55 -101.48
N ALA A 272 36.02 112.29 -100.66
CA ALA A 272 36.66 113.20 -99.69
C ALA A 272 36.01 113.28 -98.30
N GLY A 273 34.81 112.70 -98.10
CA GLY A 273 34.14 112.60 -96.79
C GLY A 273 34.15 111.21 -96.17
N VAL A 274 34.75 110.21 -96.85
CA VAL A 274 34.63 108.78 -96.49
C VAL A 274 35.64 108.36 -95.40
N GLN A 275 36.82 108.98 -95.32
CA GLN A 275 37.86 108.56 -94.36
C GLN A 275 37.58 108.95 -92.89
N THR A 276 36.80 109.99 -92.62
CA THR A 276 36.44 110.37 -91.24
C THR A 276 35.27 109.55 -90.69
N ARG A 277 34.43 108.94 -91.54
CA ARG A 277 33.36 108.01 -91.14
C ARG A 277 33.82 106.56 -91.00
N GLN A 278 34.89 106.16 -91.70
CA GLN A 278 35.46 104.81 -91.64
C GLN A 278 36.07 104.48 -90.27
N LEU A 279 36.71 105.44 -89.60
CA LEU A 279 37.23 105.30 -88.23
C LEU A 279 36.15 105.21 -87.14
N GLN A 280 34.94 105.71 -87.41
CA GLN A 280 33.82 105.63 -86.46
C GLN A 280 33.08 104.28 -86.58
N LEU A 281 32.98 103.75 -87.80
CA LEU A 281 32.39 102.44 -88.06
C LEU A 281 33.28 101.27 -87.60
N GLU A 282 34.62 101.38 -87.68
CA GLU A 282 35.53 100.38 -87.11
C GLU A 282 35.46 100.32 -85.58
N ARG A 283 35.28 101.47 -84.90
CA ARG A 283 35.04 101.48 -83.45
C ARG A 283 33.72 100.81 -83.08
N GLN A 284 32.67 101.01 -83.87
CA GLN A 284 31.38 100.36 -83.63
C GLN A 284 31.46 98.85 -83.88
N LEU A 285 32.21 98.39 -84.90
CA LEU A 285 32.42 96.97 -85.16
C LEU A 285 33.23 96.29 -84.04
N ALA A 286 34.29 96.95 -83.54
CA ALA A 286 35.09 96.45 -82.42
C ALA A 286 34.32 96.42 -81.10
N THR A 287 33.33 97.30 -80.93
CA THR A 287 32.44 97.29 -79.76
C THR A 287 31.44 96.14 -79.86
N LEU A 288 30.83 95.92 -81.03
CA LEU A 288 29.92 94.80 -81.25
C LEU A 288 30.59 93.43 -81.12
N GLN A 289 31.81 93.25 -81.62
CA GLN A 289 32.57 92.00 -81.42
C GLN A 289 32.87 91.76 -79.94
N ARG A 290 33.21 92.81 -79.18
CA ARG A 290 33.45 92.71 -77.74
C ARG A 290 32.16 92.35 -76.99
N ASP A 291 31.03 92.91 -77.39
CA ASP A 291 29.72 92.58 -76.82
C ASP A 291 29.30 91.15 -77.17
N PHE A 292 29.57 90.69 -78.40
CA PHE A 292 29.31 89.31 -78.83
C PHE A 292 30.17 88.29 -78.08
N ASP A 293 31.46 88.57 -77.87
CA ASP A 293 32.36 87.72 -77.09
C ASP A 293 31.96 87.70 -75.60
N ALA A 294 31.46 88.82 -75.06
CA ALA A 294 30.91 88.87 -73.71
C ALA A 294 29.61 88.05 -73.58
N TYR A 295 28.72 88.07 -74.59
CA TYR A 295 27.55 87.20 -74.62
C TYR A 295 27.93 85.72 -74.70
N ARG A 296 28.93 85.37 -75.52
CA ARG A 296 29.44 84.00 -75.63
C ARG A 296 30.07 83.51 -74.32
N SER A 297 30.88 84.34 -73.66
CA SER A 297 31.51 83.95 -72.38
C SER A 297 30.47 83.73 -71.29
N LYS A 298 29.42 84.57 -71.25
CA LYS A 298 28.33 84.45 -70.27
C LYS A 298 27.51 83.16 -70.47
N ALA A 299 27.25 82.76 -71.72
CA ALA A 299 26.59 81.49 -72.04
C ALA A 299 27.47 80.25 -71.74
N GLU A 300 28.80 80.36 -71.94
CA GLU A 300 29.75 79.31 -71.55
C GLU A 300 29.94 79.20 -70.03
N GLU A 301 29.75 80.29 -69.27
CA GLU A 301 29.80 80.33 -67.81
C GLU A 301 28.54 79.70 -67.17
N GLU A 302 27.35 79.95 -67.72
CA GLU A 302 26.10 79.29 -67.30
C GLU A 302 26.11 77.77 -67.60
N THR A 303 26.70 77.34 -68.72
CA THR A 303 26.83 75.91 -69.04
C THR A 303 27.94 75.19 -68.26
N ARG A 304 29.02 75.89 -67.85
CA ARG A 304 30.05 75.32 -66.95
C ARG A 304 29.54 75.15 -65.53
N THR A 305 28.82 76.13 -64.98
CA THR A 305 28.24 76.05 -63.63
C THR A 305 27.25 74.89 -63.51
N LEU A 306 26.48 74.59 -64.56
CA LEU A 306 25.60 73.42 -64.68
C LEU A 306 26.32 72.06 -64.76
N ARG A 307 27.51 71.99 -65.37
CA ARG A 307 28.31 70.73 -65.46
C ARG A 307 29.09 70.43 -64.18
N THR A 308 29.54 71.43 -63.43
CA THR A 308 30.28 71.20 -62.18
C THR A 308 29.37 70.88 -60.99
N THR A 309 28.14 71.40 -60.91
CA THR A 309 27.23 71.04 -59.80
C THR A 309 26.58 69.66 -59.96
N SER A 310 26.27 69.22 -61.18
CA SER A 310 25.65 67.90 -61.40
C SER A 310 26.65 66.73 -61.31
N VAL A 311 27.88 66.89 -61.83
CA VAL A 311 28.89 65.81 -61.79
C VAL A 311 29.53 65.69 -60.40
N VAL A 312 29.76 66.80 -59.67
CA VAL A 312 30.35 66.74 -58.32
C VAL A 312 29.33 66.25 -57.29
N GLY A 313 28.03 66.59 -57.42
CA GLY A 313 26.98 66.09 -56.52
C GLY A 313 26.72 64.59 -56.67
N VAL A 314 26.71 64.07 -57.90
CA VAL A 314 26.52 62.63 -58.17
C VAL A 314 27.77 61.82 -57.83
N ALA A 315 28.98 62.33 -58.07
CA ALA A 315 30.22 61.67 -57.67
C ALA A 315 30.43 61.66 -56.14
N ALA A 316 30.07 62.74 -55.43
CA ALA A 316 30.14 62.77 -53.97
C ALA A 316 29.11 61.85 -53.31
N ALA A 317 27.90 61.74 -53.87
CA ALA A 317 26.89 60.80 -53.40
C ALA A 317 27.31 59.33 -53.63
N LEU A 318 27.93 59.00 -54.77
CA LEU A 318 28.45 57.66 -55.03
C LEU A 318 29.65 57.29 -54.14
N VAL A 319 30.56 58.22 -53.88
CA VAL A 319 31.71 57.99 -52.98
C VAL A 319 31.26 57.83 -51.52
N ALA A 320 30.25 58.58 -51.05
CA ALA A 320 29.67 58.40 -49.72
C ALA A 320 28.95 57.06 -49.56
N VAL A 321 28.27 56.58 -50.60
CA VAL A 321 27.58 55.27 -50.59
C VAL A 321 28.59 54.11 -50.62
N VAL A 322 29.70 54.24 -51.35
CA VAL A 322 30.76 53.21 -51.39
C VAL A 322 31.60 53.20 -50.09
N ALA A 323 31.90 54.36 -49.49
CA ALA A 323 32.61 54.42 -48.22
C ALA A 323 31.79 53.88 -47.04
N ALA A 324 30.46 54.00 -47.07
CA ALA A 324 29.57 53.44 -46.06
C ALA A 324 29.42 51.91 -46.15
N LEU A 325 29.80 51.30 -47.28
CA LEU A 325 29.74 49.85 -47.52
C LEU A 325 31.03 49.10 -47.16
N VAL A 326 32.15 49.81 -46.89
CA VAL A 326 33.48 49.21 -46.61
C VAL A 326 33.85 49.26 -45.11
N ILE A 327 33.03 49.86 -44.24
CA ILE A 327 33.27 49.93 -42.77
C ILE A 327 32.20 49.12 -42.01
N LYS A 328 31.89 47.91 -42.47
CA LYS A 328 31.16 46.92 -41.67
C LYS A 328 31.62 45.51 -42.00
#